data_AF-A0A0G4L4A7-F1
#
_entry.id   AF-A0A0G4L4A7-F1
#
_cell.length_a   1.000
_cell.length_b   1.000
_cell.length_c   1.000
_cell.angle_alpha   90.00
_cell.angle_beta   90.00
_cell.angle_gamma   90.00
#
_symmetry.space_group_name_H-M   'P 1'
#
loop_
_entity.id
_entity.type
_entity.pdbx_description
1 polymer ?
#
loop_
_entity_poly.entity_id
_entity_poly.type
_entity_poly.pdbx_seq_one_letter_code
_entity_poly.pdbx_strand_id
1 'polypeptide(L)'
;MVYCGKASQGCEHCRVRRIKLLSLDTELGAWADSLEGQWLYRTEKAPDLPPRAVFRGEYHLYFDVWFARIWNYYRWARILVDQNLLDLINQNPISSLPLVSVARRAQVLETIRALARDVLVSTPSHWRHPLLDDAAQITVESAGGGGSGAAGLPALLFQLKVASCAPGVPKSYWAWALDIIQTIWGDMGMLHARSMMEAMRAHQDALDRTGVEGILSDEW
;
A
#
# COMPACT_ATOMS: atom_id res chain seq x y z
N MET A 1 -20.12 36.06 7.51
CA MET A 1 -21.54 35.63 7.55
C MET A 1 -21.53 34.10 7.59
N VAL A 2 -21.68 33.49 8.77
CA VAL A 2 -21.65 32.02 8.91
C VAL A 2 -23.07 31.52 8.70
N TYR A 3 -23.30 30.82 7.60
CA TYR A 3 -24.61 30.27 7.25
C TYR A 3 -24.89 29.04 8.14
N CYS A 4 -25.65 29.20 9.22
CA CYS A 4 -26.15 28.11 10.07
C CYS A 4 -27.41 27.47 9.46
N GLY A 5 -27.34 27.06 8.19
CA GLY A 5 -28.39 26.26 7.54
C GLY A 5 -28.24 24.77 7.86
N LYS A 6 -29.34 24.00 7.78
CA LYS A 6 -29.27 22.52 7.78
C LYS A 6 -28.33 22.07 6.67
N ALA A 7 -27.46 21.11 6.95
CA ALA A 7 -26.55 20.55 5.96
C ALA A 7 -27.34 20.07 4.73
N SER A 8 -26.83 20.34 3.52
CA SER A 8 -27.42 19.77 2.32
C SER A 8 -27.40 18.24 2.39
N GLN A 9 -28.32 17.56 1.70
CA GLN A 9 -28.34 16.08 1.67
C GLN A 9 -27.01 15.48 1.19
N GLY A 10 -26.31 16.17 0.27
CA GLY A 10 -24.96 15.79 -0.16
C GLY A 10 -23.92 15.87 0.96
N CYS A 11 -23.97 16.92 1.79
CA CYS A 11 -23.09 17.05 2.96
C CYS A 11 -23.36 15.98 4.02
N GLU A 12 -24.61 15.58 4.22
CA GLU A 12 -24.95 14.51 5.17
C GLU A 12 -24.43 13.15 4.72
N HIS A 13 -24.60 12.80 3.44
CA HIS A 13 -24.06 11.56 2.90
C HIS A 13 -22.53 11.50 3.00
N CYS A 14 -21.84 12.61 2.68
CA CYS A 14 -20.39 12.70 2.84
C CYS A 14 -19.94 12.54 4.29
N ARG A 15 -20.68 13.13 5.24
CA ARG A 15 -20.43 12.97 6.68
C ARG A 15 -20.56 11.51 7.12
N VAL A 16 -21.67 10.85 6.77
CA VAL A 16 -21.88 9.43 7.11
C VAL A 16 -20.79 8.54 6.53
N ARG A 17 -20.39 8.78 5.26
CA ARG A 17 -19.32 8.02 4.62
C ARG A 17 -17.98 8.19 5.36
N ARG A 18 -17.61 9.41 5.77
CA ARG A 18 -16.39 9.65 6.56
C ARG A 18 -16.43 8.95 7.91
N ILE A 19 -17.56 8.99 8.62
CA ILE A 19 -17.72 8.30 9.91
C ILE A 19 -17.52 6.79 9.75
N LYS A 20 -18.09 6.19 8.69
CA LYS A 20 -17.92 4.76 8.40
C LYS A 20 -16.47 4.41 8.09
N LEU A 21 -15.77 5.22 7.29
CA LEU A 21 -14.34 4.99 6.99
C LEU A 21 -13.47 5.10 8.23
N LEU A 22 -13.74 6.07 9.12
CA LEU A 22 -13.02 6.22 10.39
C LEU A 22 -13.23 5.02 11.33
N SER A 23 -14.47 4.52 11.42
CA SER A 23 -14.79 3.30 12.17
C SER A 23 -14.03 2.11 11.60
N LEU A 24 -14.07 1.93 10.28
CA LEU A 24 -13.43 0.81 9.60
C LEU A 24 -11.90 0.83 9.75
N ASP A 25 -11.24 1.99 9.64
CA ASP A 25 -9.80 2.10 9.93
C ASP A 25 -9.49 1.72 11.39
N THR A 26 -10.34 2.13 12.33
CA THR A 26 -10.18 1.80 13.75
C THR A 26 -10.32 0.30 13.98
N GLU A 27 -11.33 -0.34 13.37
CA GLU A 27 -11.57 -1.78 13.43
C GLU A 27 -10.42 -2.57 12.78
N LEU A 28 -9.90 -2.10 11.64
CA LEU A 28 -8.73 -2.69 10.98
C LEU A 28 -7.45 -2.54 11.83
N GLY A 29 -7.29 -1.42 12.53
CA GLY A 29 -6.21 -1.24 13.51
C GLY A 29 -6.32 -2.26 14.64
N ALA A 30 -7.48 -2.29 15.31
CA ALA A 30 -7.74 -3.20 16.42
C ALA A 30 -7.60 -4.68 16.02
N TRP A 31 -8.02 -5.06 14.82
CA TRP A 31 -7.83 -6.42 14.31
C TRP A 31 -6.34 -6.78 14.25
N ALA A 32 -5.50 -5.92 13.67
CA ALA A 32 -4.07 -6.18 13.56
C ALA A 32 -3.39 -6.25 14.93
N ASP A 33 -3.78 -5.38 15.87
CA ASP A 33 -3.24 -5.35 17.24
C ASP A 33 -3.68 -6.58 18.06
N SER A 34 -4.79 -7.22 17.68
CA SER A 34 -5.32 -8.41 18.37
C SER A 34 -4.67 -9.73 17.94
N LEU A 35 -3.82 -9.72 16.90
CA LEU A 35 -3.22 -10.93 16.37
C LEU A 35 -2.12 -11.48 17.29
N GLU A 36 -2.04 -12.80 17.38
CA GLU A 36 -1.08 -13.51 18.22
C GLU A 36 -0.59 -14.82 17.57
N GLY A 37 0.46 -15.41 18.13
CA GLY A 37 1.00 -16.70 17.68
C GLY A 37 1.48 -16.67 16.22
N GLN A 38 1.02 -17.65 15.42
CA GLN A 38 1.42 -17.83 14.01
C GLN A 38 1.03 -16.67 13.09
N TRP A 39 0.11 -15.81 13.53
CA TRP A 39 -0.26 -14.60 12.79
C TRP A 39 0.85 -13.54 12.81
N LEU A 40 1.74 -13.56 13.81
CA LEU A 40 2.82 -12.60 13.91
C LEU A 40 3.91 -12.94 12.90
N TYR A 41 4.31 -11.95 12.11
CA TYR A 41 5.50 -12.04 11.28
C TYR A 41 6.69 -11.39 11.97
N ARG A 42 7.90 -11.82 11.62
CA ARG A 42 9.14 -11.16 12.04
C ARG A 42 9.73 -10.37 10.87
N THR A 43 10.46 -9.31 11.19
CA THR A 43 11.21 -8.55 10.18
C THR A 43 12.68 -8.87 10.35
N GLU A 44 13.28 -9.50 9.35
CA GLU A 44 14.70 -9.84 9.35
C GLU A 44 15.49 -8.79 8.55
N LYS A 45 16.70 -8.49 9.01
CA LYS A 45 17.66 -7.65 8.28
C LYS A 45 18.50 -8.53 7.37
N ALA A 46 18.69 -8.09 6.14
CA ALA A 46 19.47 -8.75 5.11
C ALA A 46 20.26 -7.73 4.29
N PRO A 47 21.23 -7.03 4.90
CA PRO A 47 22.05 -6.04 4.21
C PRO A 47 22.90 -6.63 3.08
N ASP A 48 23.20 -7.93 3.17
CA ASP A 48 24.04 -8.65 2.22
C ASP A 48 23.27 -9.10 0.96
N LEU A 49 21.93 -9.06 0.99
CA LEU A 49 21.10 -9.44 -0.14
C LEU A 49 20.95 -8.28 -1.14
N PRO A 50 20.78 -8.57 -2.44
CA PRO A 50 20.67 -7.53 -3.45
C PRO A 50 19.50 -6.56 -3.16
N PRO A 51 19.73 -5.23 -3.08
CA PRO A 51 18.67 -4.25 -2.80
C PRO A 51 17.53 -4.22 -3.83
N ARG A 52 17.80 -4.73 -5.04
CA ARG A 52 16.78 -4.90 -6.09
C ARG A 52 15.80 -6.03 -5.78
N ALA A 53 16.23 -7.04 -5.02
CA ALA A 53 15.40 -8.17 -4.60
C ALA A 53 14.78 -7.96 -3.20
N VAL A 54 15.46 -7.21 -2.33
CA VAL A 54 15.07 -7.05 -0.92
C VAL A 54 14.92 -5.56 -0.59
N PHE A 55 13.69 -5.13 -0.35
CA PHE A 55 13.40 -3.71 -0.12
C PHE A 55 14.08 -3.21 1.16
N ARG A 56 14.96 -2.21 1.00
CA ARG A 56 15.72 -1.62 2.12
C ARG A 56 16.57 -2.64 2.90
N GLY A 57 16.92 -3.77 2.30
CA GLY A 57 17.67 -4.83 2.96
C GLY A 57 16.90 -5.47 4.13
N GLU A 58 15.58 -5.53 4.03
CA GLU A 58 14.71 -6.16 5.03
C GLU A 58 13.65 -7.03 4.35
N TYR A 59 13.24 -8.10 5.03
CA TYR A 59 12.13 -8.93 4.58
C TYR A 59 11.28 -9.42 5.75
N HIS A 60 10.02 -9.77 5.45
CA HIS A 60 9.14 -10.39 6.43
C HIS A 60 9.24 -11.91 6.40
N LEU A 61 9.38 -12.50 7.58
CA LEU A 61 9.30 -13.95 7.78
C LEU A 61 7.92 -14.28 8.37
N TYR A 62 7.16 -15.08 7.64
CA TYR A 62 5.83 -15.54 8.02
C TYR A 62 5.86 -17.02 8.38
N PHE A 63 4.88 -17.45 9.19
CA PHE A 63 4.70 -18.86 9.48
C PHE A 63 4.52 -19.69 8.20
N ASP A 64 3.65 -19.25 7.30
CA ASP A 64 3.53 -19.79 5.95
C ASP A 64 3.07 -18.73 4.93
N VAL A 65 2.99 -19.13 3.66
CA VAL A 65 2.58 -18.26 2.55
C VAL A 65 1.12 -17.78 2.64
N TRP A 66 0.25 -18.53 3.33
CA TRP A 66 -1.13 -18.11 3.54
C TRP A 66 -1.19 -16.93 4.51
N PHE A 67 -0.45 -16.97 5.62
CA PHE A 67 -0.33 -15.82 6.53
C PHE A 67 0.24 -14.59 5.83
N ALA A 68 1.26 -14.77 4.99
CA ALA A 68 1.85 -13.69 4.20
C ALA A 68 0.78 -12.99 3.32
N ARG A 69 -0.05 -13.79 2.64
CA ARG A 69 -1.13 -13.29 1.77
C ARG A 69 -2.19 -12.54 2.56
N ILE A 70 -2.66 -13.08 3.69
CA ILE A 70 -3.68 -12.42 4.51
C ILE A 70 -3.18 -11.05 4.99
N TRP A 71 -1.92 -10.96 5.41
CA TRP A 71 -1.30 -9.68 5.76
C TRP A 71 -1.30 -8.68 4.60
N ASN A 72 -0.95 -9.10 3.39
CA ASN A 72 -0.98 -8.18 2.24
C ASN A 72 -2.41 -7.79 1.83
N TYR A 73 -3.40 -8.67 1.96
CA TYR A 73 -4.81 -8.31 1.75
C TYR A 73 -5.29 -7.29 2.78
N TYR A 74 -4.95 -7.47 4.04
CA TYR A 74 -5.22 -6.50 5.10
C TYR A 74 -4.60 -5.13 4.80
N ARG A 75 -3.30 -5.10 4.48
CA ARG A 75 -2.58 -3.85 4.17
C ARG A 75 -3.21 -3.13 3.00
N TRP A 76 -3.55 -3.87 1.94
CA TRP A 76 -4.28 -3.32 0.80
C TRP A 76 -5.63 -2.73 1.20
N ALA A 77 -6.45 -3.48 1.95
CA ALA A 77 -7.77 -3.01 2.38
C ALA A 77 -7.67 -1.73 3.22
N ARG A 78 -6.71 -1.66 4.14
CA ARG A 78 -6.52 -0.49 5.00
C ARG A 78 -5.99 0.72 4.22
N ILE A 79 -5.04 0.53 3.30
CA ILE A 79 -4.61 1.60 2.37
C ILE A 79 -5.80 2.15 1.59
N LEU A 80 -6.70 1.28 1.11
CA LEU A 80 -7.88 1.71 0.34
C LEU A 80 -8.84 2.54 1.20
N VAL A 81 -9.08 2.14 2.45
CA VAL A 81 -9.92 2.89 3.41
C VAL A 81 -9.33 4.26 3.69
N ASP A 82 -8.04 4.31 4.00
CA ASP A 82 -7.32 5.53 4.33
C ASP A 82 -7.24 6.49 3.13
N GLN A 83 -6.99 5.97 1.94
CA GLN A 83 -7.01 6.76 0.71
C GLN A 83 -8.40 7.35 0.45
N ASN A 84 -9.47 6.55 0.57
CA ASN A 84 -10.84 7.07 0.42
C ASN A 84 -11.17 8.16 1.45
N LEU A 85 -10.65 8.02 2.68
CA LEU A 85 -10.81 9.03 3.71
C LEU A 85 -10.10 10.33 3.31
N LEU A 86 -8.85 10.26 2.83
CA LEU A 86 -8.09 11.41 2.33
C LEU A 86 -8.78 12.08 1.14
N ASP A 87 -9.30 11.31 0.18
CA ASP A 87 -10.01 11.85 -0.98
C ASP A 87 -11.24 12.65 -0.56
N LEU A 88 -12.04 12.14 0.38
CA LEU A 88 -13.19 12.86 0.92
C LEU A 88 -12.82 14.13 1.69
N ILE A 89 -11.69 14.10 2.41
CA ILE A 89 -11.15 15.27 3.11
C ILE A 89 -10.73 16.33 2.09
N ASN A 90 -9.97 15.95 1.07
CA ASN A 90 -9.45 16.88 0.06
C ASN A 90 -10.58 17.47 -0.81
N GLN A 91 -11.60 16.67 -1.15
CA GLN A 91 -12.76 17.14 -1.90
C GLN A 91 -13.68 18.07 -1.08
N ASN A 92 -13.69 17.93 0.26
CA ASN A 92 -14.62 18.65 1.13
C ASN A 92 -13.93 19.19 2.39
N PRO A 93 -12.93 20.08 2.28
CA PRO A 93 -12.05 20.46 3.39
C PRO A 93 -12.82 21.10 4.55
N ILE A 94 -13.69 22.08 4.26
CA ILE A 94 -14.44 22.83 5.28
C ILE A 94 -15.35 21.90 6.11
N SER A 95 -16.09 21.00 5.45
CA SER A 95 -17.01 20.07 6.16
C SER A 95 -16.29 18.90 6.83
N SER A 96 -14.99 18.72 6.55
CA SER A 96 -14.17 17.66 7.12
C SER A 96 -13.45 18.11 8.38
N LEU A 97 -13.14 19.40 8.54
CA LEU A 97 -12.45 19.94 9.73
C LEU A 97 -13.06 19.51 11.08
N PRO A 98 -14.40 19.48 11.26
CA PRO A 98 -14.98 19.04 12.54
C PRO A 98 -14.86 17.53 12.81
N LEU A 99 -14.56 16.72 11.79
CA LEU A 99 -14.52 15.26 11.87
C LEU A 99 -13.10 14.72 11.84
N VAL A 100 -12.19 15.40 11.13
CA VAL A 100 -10.80 14.97 10.96
C VAL A 100 -9.89 16.15 11.20
N SER A 101 -9.12 16.09 12.28
CA SER A 101 -8.11 17.08 12.61
C SER A 101 -6.90 17.00 11.66
N VAL A 102 -6.10 18.06 11.61
CA VAL A 102 -4.83 18.07 10.86
C VAL A 102 -3.89 16.96 11.34
N ALA A 103 -3.83 16.73 12.66
CA ALA A 103 -3.04 15.65 13.26
C ALA A 103 -3.53 14.27 12.79
N ARG A 104 -4.86 14.06 12.75
CA ARG A 104 -5.44 12.80 12.26
C ARG A 104 -5.14 12.58 10.78
N ARG A 105 -5.20 13.64 9.95
CA ARG A 105 -4.81 13.56 8.54
C ARG A 105 -3.35 13.16 8.37
N ALA A 106 -2.44 13.74 9.17
CA ALA A 106 -1.03 13.37 9.15
C ALA A 106 -0.82 11.90 9.57
N GLN A 107 -1.55 11.44 10.59
CA GLN A 107 -1.51 10.05 11.02
C GLN A 107 -1.96 9.09 9.92
N VAL A 108 -3.06 9.39 9.21
CA VAL A 108 -3.56 8.57 8.09
C VAL A 108 -2.51 8.43 6.98
N LEU A 109 -1.83 9.53 6.61
CA LEU A 109 -0.75 9.49 5.63
C LEU A 109 0.42 8.62 6.11
N GLU A 110 0.77 8.69 7.39
CA GLU A 110 1.84 7.87 7.94
C GLU A 110 1.46 6.38 7.99
N THR A 111 0.21 6.07 8.33
CA THR A 111 -0.33 4.71 8.26
C THR A 111 -0.24 4.16 6.84
N ILE A 112 -0.65 4.92 5.81
CA ILE A 112 -0.51 4.52 4.40
C ILE A 112 0.96 4.21 4.07
N ARG A 113 1.91 5.08 4.46
CA ARG A 113 3.34 4.87 4.18
C ARG A 113 3.88 3.61 4.85
N ALA A 114 3.52 3.37 6.10
CA ALA A 114 3.93 2.19 6.86
C ALA A 114 3.38 0.92 6.21
N LEU A 115 2.09 0.89 5.87
CA LEU A 115 1.47 -0.26 5.20
C LEU A 115 2.08 -0.50 3.81
N ALA A 116 2.35 0.56 3.05
CA ALA A 116 2.98 0.47 1.75
C ALA A 116 4.40 -0.10 1.86
N ARG A 117 5.18 0.38 2.83
CA ARG A 117 6.51 -0.17 3.15
C ARG A 117 6.40 -1.66 3.38
N ASP A 118 5.46 -2.08 4.21
CA ASP A 118 5.33 -3.46 4.63
C ASP A 118 4.88 -4.40 3.50
N VAL A 119 4.12 -3.90 2.52
CA VAL A 119 3.82 -4.64 1.27
C VAL A 119 5.10 -4.85 0.46
N LEU A 120 5.98 -3.84 0.37
CA LEU A 120 7.24 -3.97 -0.36
C LEU A 120 8.21 -4.93 0.36
N VAL A 121 8.34 -4.83 1.68
CA VAL A 121 9.18 -5.72 2.51
C VAL A 121 8.69 -7.17 2.49
N SER A 122 7.38 -7.41 2.30
CA SER A 122 6.86 -8.78 2.21
C SER A 122 7.08 -9.47 0.86
N THR A 123 7.56 -8.75 -0.15
CA THR A 123 7.76 -9.27 -1.52
C THR A 123 8.53 -10.58 -1.56
N PRO A 124 9.69 -10.74 -0.88
CA PRO A 124 10.47 -11.97 -0.95
C PRO A 124 9.75 -13.21 -0.42
N SER A 125 8.79 -13.03 0.50
CA SER A 125 7.97 -14.12 1.04
C SER A 125 6.86 -14.57 0.07
N HIS A 126 6.58 -13.78 -0.98
CA HIS A 126 5.55 -14.04 -1.98
C HIS A 126 6.11 -14.48 -3.33
N TRP A 127 7.33 -14.04 -3.64
CA TRP A 127 7.99 -14.33 -4.91
C TRP A 127 9.50 -14.35 -4.76
N ARG A 128 10.14 -15.35 -5.36
CA ARG A 128 11.60 -15.46 -5.43
C ARG A 128 12.12 -14.64 -6.60
N HIS A 129 12.84 -13.57 -6.31
CA HIS A 129 13.53 -12.78 -7.33
C HIS A 129 14.66 -13.62 -7.97
N PRO A 130 14.87 -13.56 -9.30
CA PRO A 130 15.96 -14.27 -10.00
C PRO A 130 17.40 -13.92 -9.56
N LEU A 131 17.58 -12.89 -8.73
CA LEU A 131 18.89 -12.49 -8.20
C LEU A 131 19.20 -13.20 -6.87
N LEU A 132 18.21 -13.92 -6.30
CA LEU A 132 18.40 -14.73 -5.11
C LEU A 132 18.81 -16.13 -5.55
N ASP A 133 20.04 -16.52 -5.22
CA ASP A 133 20.50 -17.89 -5.34
C ASP A 133 19.76 -18.82 -4.35
N ASP A 134 20.06 -20.11 -4.40
CA ASP A 134 19.38 -21.09 -3.55
C ASP A 134 19.69 -20.91 -2.06
N ALA A 135 20.87 -20.38 -1.72
CA ALA A 135 21.26 -20.10 -0.33
C ALA A 135 20.57 -18.84 0.23
N ALA A 136 20.27 -17.87 -0.65
CA ALA A 136 19.55 -16.63 -0.36
C ALA A 136 18.03 -16.75 -0.50
N GLN A 137 17.51 -17.96 -0.78
CA GLN A 137 16.08 -18.17 -0.91
C GLN A 137 15.41 -17.96 0.45
N ILE A 138 14.62 -16.88 0.54
CA ILE A 138 13.81 -16.60 1.73
C ILE A 138 12.63 -17.57 1.74
N THR A 139 12.65 -18.51 2.68
CA THR A 139 11.56 -19.46 2.93
C THR A 139 10.70 -19.00 4.09
N VAL A 140 9.41 -19.34 4.04
CA VAL A 140 8.54 -19.27 5.22
C VAL A 140 8.94 -20.33 6.26
N GLU A 141 8.52 -20.16 7.52
CA GLU A 141 8.92 -21.06 8.61
C GLU A 141 8.41 -22.50 8.42
N SER A 142 7.20 -22.64 7.89
CA SER A 142 6.55 -23.91 7.61
C SER A 142 6.20 -24.00 6.13
N ALA A 143 6.44 -25.18 5.54
CA ALA A 143 6.00 -25.48 4.19
C ALA A 143 4.46 -25.52 4.14
N GLY A 144 3.83 -24.36 3.95
CA GLY A 144 2.40 -24.28 3.74
C GLY A 144 2.04 -24.92 2.40
N GLY A 145 0.94 -25.68 2.35
CA GLY A 145 0.38 -26.24 1.11
C GLY A 145 -0.07 -25.20 0.07
N GLY A 146 0.16 -23.92 0.33
CA GLY A 146 -0.21 -22.78 -0.50
C GLY A 146 0.90 -22.26 -1.43
N GLY A 147 1.95 -23.05 -1.70
CA GLY A 147 2.98 -22.74 -2.69
C GLY A 147 2.41 -22.76 -4.11
N SER A 148 1.53 -21.81 -4.44
CA SER A 148 0.93 -21.72 -5.78
C SER A 148 1.93 -21.27 -6.85
N GLY A 149 3.20 -21.04 -6.48
CA GLY A 149 4.23 -20.48 -7.36
C GLY A 149 3.70 -19.23 -8.07
N ALA A 150 3.73 -19.26 -9.40
CA ALA A 150 3.22 -18.21 -10.27
C ALA A 150 1.77 -17.77 -9.97
N ALA A 151 0.90 -18.64 -9.46
CA ALA A 151 -0.51 -18.31 -9.25
C ALA A 151 -0.76 -17.30 -8.11
N GLY A 152 0.20 -17.07 -7.21
CA GLY A 152 0.12 -16.00 -6.20
C GLY A 152 0.48 -14.61 -6.73
N LEU A 153 1.18 -14.54 -7.87
CA LEU A 153 1.73 -13.30 -8.40
C LEU A 153 0.71 -12.25 -8.80
N PRO A 154 -0.46 -12.58 -9.40
CA PRO A 154 -1.44 -11.55 -9.75
C PRO A 154 -1.85 -10.69 -8.56
N ALA A 155 -2.05 -11.30 -7.38
CA ALA A 155 -2.38 -10.57 -6.16
C ALA A 155 -1.22 -9.67 -5.70
N LEU A 156 0.01 -10.19 -5.69
CA LEU A 156 1.21 -9.43 -5.31
C LEU A 156 1.42 -8.23 -6.23
N LEU A 157 1.33 -8.43 -7.55
CA LEU A 157 1.51 -7.39 -8.57
C LEU A 157 0.53 -6.23 -8.35
N PHE A 158 -0.75 -6.53 -8.11
CA PHE A 158 -1.76 -5.54 -7.80
C PHE A 158 -1.48 -4.81 -6.48
N GLN A 159 -1.09 -5.54 -5.44
CA GLN A 159 -0.77 -4.98 -4.12
C GLN A 159 0.45 -4.04 -4.18
N LEU A 160 1.51 -4.43 -4.90
CA LEU A 160 2.68 -3.58 -5.15
C LEU A 160 2.30 -2.29 -5.88
N LYS A 161 1.45 -2.40 -6.91
CA LYS A 161 0.94 -1.23 -7.63
C LYS A 161 0.16 -0.30 -6.70
N VAL A 162 -0.76 -0.85 -5.89
CA VAL A 162 -1.59 -0.02 -4.99
C VAL A 162 -0.73 0.64 -3.91
N ALA A 163 0.12 -0.14 -3.22
CA ALA A 163 0.99 0.35 -2.16
C ALA A 163 1.92 1.47 -2.64
N SER A 164 2.53 1.28 -3.81
CA SER A 164 3.54 2.22 -4.31
C SER A 164 2.96 3.46 -5.01
N CYS A 165 1.67 3.43 -5.37
CA CYS A 165 0.92 4.58 -5.90
C CYS A 165 -0.01 5.23 -4.86
N ALA A 166 0.11 4.85 -3.58
CA ALA A 166 -0.78 5.37 -2.54
C ALA A 166 -0.41 6.82 -2.14
N PRO A 167 -1.36 7.63 -1.66
CA PRO A 167 -1.11 9.01 -1.28
C PRO A 167 0.02 9.18 -0.27
N GLY A 168 0.94 10.11 -0.55
CA GLY A 168 2.04 10.45 0.35
C GLY A 168 3.21 9.47 0.33
N VAL A 169 3.14 8.39 -0.45
CA VAL A 169 4.24 7.42 -0.57
C VAL A 169 5.42 8.01 -1.36
N PRO A 170 6.69 7.81 -0.91
CA PRO A 170 7.85 8.33 -1.63
C PRO A 170 8.04 7.71 -3.01
N LYS A 171 8.57 8.49 -3.97
CA LYS A 171 8.91 8.02 -5.33
C LYS A 171 9.86 6.81 -5.34
N SER A 172 10.69 6.64 -4.31
CA SER A 172 11.56 5.47 -4.18
C SER A 172 10.79 4.16 -3.98
N TYR A 173 9.58 4.18 -3.41
CA TYR A 173 8.75 2.98 -3.26
C TYR A 173 8.16 2.61 -4.62
N TRP A 174 7.67 3.61 -5.36
CA TRP A 174 7.22 3.46 -6.75
C TRP A 174 8.31 2.87 -7.64
N ALA A 175 9.52 3.44 -7.60
CA ALA A 175 10.63 2.98 -8.43
C ALA A 175 10.99 1.52 -8.14
N TRP A 176 11.11 1.17 -6.86
CA TRP A 176 11.43 -0.20 -6.45
C TRP A 176 10.32 -1.20 -6.83
N ALA A 177 9.05 -0.86 -6.58
CA ALA A 177 7.92 -1.72 -6.94
C ALA A 177 7.82 -1.91 -8.47
N LEU A 178 8.08 -0.85 -9.25
CA LEU A 178 8.10 -0.93 -10.71
C LEU A 178 9.21 -1.88 -11.20
N ASP A 179 10.41 -1.80 -10.61
CA ASP A 179 11.53 -2.68 -10.94
C ASP A 179 11.21 -4.16 -10.64
N ILE A 180 10.54 -4.44 -9.53
CA ILE A 180 10.05 -5.79 -9.21
C ILE A 180 9.06 -6.28 -10.26
N ILE A 181 8.03 -5.48 -10.57
CA ILE A 181 7.00 -5.85 -11.54
C ILE A 181 7.61 -6.03 -12.95
N GLN A 182 8.58 -5.18 -13.31
CA GLN A 182 9.32 -5.29 -14.56
C GLN A 182 10.15 -6.57 -14.62
N THR A 183 10.75 -6.97 -13.50
CA THR A 183 11.50 -8.22 -13.40
C THR A 183 10.57 -9.43 -13.56
N ILE A 184 9.41 -9.44 -12.90
CA ILE A 184 8.39 -10.49 -13.07
C ILE A 184 7.92 -10.57 -14.53
N TRP A 185 7.69 -9.42 -15.18
CA TRP A 185 7.36 -9.39 -16.61
C TRP A 185 8.47 -10.00 -17.48
N GLY A 186 9.72 -9.61 -17.26
CA GLY A 186 10.86 -10.09 -18.04
C GLY A 186 11.13 -11.59 -17.85
N ASP A 187 10.94 -12.08 -16.63
CA ASP A 187 11.16 -13.48 -16.26
C ASP A 187 10.01 -14.40 -16.74
N MET A 188 8.75 -13.93 -16.64
CA MET A 188 7.58 -14.80 -16.79
C MET A 188 6.63 -14.44 -17.93
N GLY A 189 6.79 -13.29 -18.59
CA GLY A 189 5.90 -12.84 -19.66
C GLY A 189 4.45 -12.59 -19.22
N MET A 190 4.22 -12.32 -17.93
CA MET A 190 2.85 -12.15 -17.39
C MET A 190 2.20 -10.83 -17.85
N LEU A 191 1.18 -10.91 -18.72
CA LEU A 191 0.44 -9.73 -19.18
C LEU A 191 -0.12 -8.85 -18.05
N HIS A 192 -0.48 -9.46 -16.91
CA HIS A 192 -0.91 -8.72 -15.73
C HIS A 192 0.20 -7.80 -15.18
N ALA A 193 1.46 -8.26 -15.16
CA ALA A 193 2.60 -7.44 -14.75
C ALA A 193 2.78 -6.23 -15.67
N ARG A 194 2.68 -6.46 -16.99
CA ARG A 194 2.71 -5.36 -17.98
C ARG A 194 1.62 -4.32 -17.73
N SER A 195 0.37 -4.77 -17.53
CA SER A 195 -0.76 -3.88 -17.24
C SER A 195 -0.54 -3.07 -15.95
N MET A 196 0.01 -3.68 -14.89
CA MET A 196 0.34 -2.96 -13.66
C MET A 196 1.43 -1.91 -13.88
N MET A 197 2.48 -2.20 -14.64
CA MET A 197 3.51 -1.20 -14.97
C MET A 197 2.94 -0.01 -15.74
N GLU A 198 2.11 -0.27 -16.74
CA GLU A 198 1.47 0.80 -17.54
C GLU A 198 0.60 1.69 -16.64
N ALA A 199 -0.18 1.09 -15.74
CA ALA A 199 -0.99 1.83 -14.77
C ALA A 199 -0.13 2.64 -13.77
N MET A 200 1.00 2.10 -13.31
CA MET A 200 1.95 2.80 -12.43
C MET A 200 2.60 4.00 -13.11
N ARG A 201 3.01 3.86 -14.37
CA ARG A 201 3.60 4.95 -15.17
C ARG A 201 2.57 6.06 -15.42
N ALA A 202 1.36 5.69 -15.83
CA ALA A 202 0.27 6.65 -16.01
C ALA A 202 -0.06 7.41 -14.72
N HIS A 203 -0.01 6.75 -13.56
CA HIS A 203 -0.18 7.41 -12.27
C HIS A 203 0.93 8.43 -11.98
N GLN A 204 2.20 8.08 -12.20
CA GLN A 204 3.32 8.99 -11.99
C GLN A 204 3.26 10.18 -12.95
N ASP A 205 2.92 9.95 -14.22
CA ASP A 205 2.76 11.02 -15.21
C ASP A 205 1.66 12.02 -14.80
N ALA A 206 0.56 11.53 -14.21
CA ALA A 206 -0.50 12.38 -13.70
C ALA A 206 -0.04 13.23 -12.52
N LEU A 207 0.71 12.66 -11.57
CA LEU A 207 1.28 13.40 -10.44
C LEU A 207 2.24 14.49 -10.92
N ASP A 208 3.13 14.17 -11.85
CA ASP A 208 4.11 15.12 -12.38
C ASP A 208 3.42 16.30 -13.08
N ARG A 209 2.32 16.06 -13.80
CA ARG A 209 1.49 17.14 -14.40
C ARG A 209 0.83 18.02 -13.34
N THR A 210 0.18 17.43 -12.34
CA THR A 210 -0.49 18.20 -11.28
C THR A 210 0.49 19.01 -10.42
N GLY A 211 1.71 18.48 -10.21
CA GLY A 211 2.77 19.21 -9.53
C GLY A 211 3.25 20.43 -10.30
N VAL A 212 3.37 20.33 -11.63
CA VAL A 212 3.70 21.45 -12.51
C VAL A 212 2.58 22.51 -12.51
N GLU A 213 1.32 22.09 -12.61
CA GLU A 213 0.18 23.02 -12.56
C GLU A 213 0.09 23.77 -11.23
N GLY A 214 0.32 23.10 -10.09
CA GLY A 214 0.32 23.72 -8.77
C GLY A 214 1.41 24.78 -8.57
N ILE A 215 2.61 24.54 -9.12
CA ILE A 215 3.71 25.53 -9.09
C ILE A 215 3.33 26.78 -9.88
N LEU A 216 2.69 26.63 -11.03
CA LEU A 216 2.27 27.75 -11.89
C LEU A 216 1.09 28.55 -11.30
N SER A 217 0.25 27.95 -10.45
CA SER A 217 -0.87 28.63 -9.81
C SER A 217 -0.48 29.48 -8.58
N ASP A 218 0.68 29.21 -7.97
CA ASP A 218 1.15 29.93 -6.78
C ASP A 218 1.97 31.20 -7.11
N GLU A 219 2.14 31.53 -8.41
CA GLU A 219 2.94 32.68 -8.89
C GLU A 219 2.16 33.97 -9.19
N TRP A 220 0.88 34.09 -8.78
CA TRP A 220 0.04 35.29 -9.08
C TRP A 220 -0.69 35.87 -7.86
#